data_AF-M8A5W4-F1
#
_entry.id   AF-M8A5W4-F1
#
_cell.length_a   1.000
_cell.length_b   1.000
_cell.length_c   1.000
_cell.angle_alpha   90.00
_cell.angle_beta   90.00
_cell.angle_gamma   90.00
#
_symmetry.space_group_name_H-M   'P 1'
#
loop_
_entity.id
_entity.type
_entity.pdbx_description
1 polymer ?
#
loop_
_entity_poly.entity_id
_entity_poly.type
_entity_poly.pdbx_seq_one_letter_code
_entity_poly.pdbx_strand_id
1 'polypeptide(L)' 'MENALLEFENVVKVKKQTVAGTMHYITIRVTEGGAKKLYEAKVWEKPWENFKKLEEFKLVEDVPSA' A
#
# COMPACT_ATOMS: atom_id res chain seq x y z
N MET A 1 -15.43 -1.45 16.28
CA MET A 1 -14.39 -1.39 15.25
C MET A 1 -13.90 0.04 15.25
N GLU A 2 -12.65 0.28 15.65
CA GLU A 2 -12.09 1.62 15.78
C GLU A 2 -11.35 1.94 14.47
N ASN A 3 -11.72 3.03 13.81
CA ASN A 3 -11.02 3.46 12.61
C ASN A 3 -9.72 4.13 13.05
N ALA A 4 -8.57 3.57 12.67
CA ALA A 4 -7.29 4.20 12.94
C ALA A 4 -7.07 5.41 12.03
N LEU A 5 -6.60 6.52 12.60
CA LEU A 5 -6.16 7.68 11.82
C LEU A 5 -4.75 7.43 11.31
N LEU A 6 -4.62 7.27 9.99
CA LEU A 6 -3.34 7.08 9.32
C LEU A 6 -2.91 8.39 8.66
N GLU A 7 -1.77 8.92 9.07
CA GLU A 7 -1.15 10.09 8.45
C GLU A 7 -0.08 9.64 7.46
N PHE A 8 -0.27 9.90 6.17
CA PHE A 8 0.73 9.58 5.15
C PHE A 8 1.99 10.44 5.29
N GLU A 9 3.17 9.80 5.31
CA GLU A 9 4.45 10.52 5.28
C GLU A 9 5.06 10.52 3.87
N ASN A 10 5.42 9.33 3.36
CA ASN A 10 6.08 9.19 2.07
C ASN A 10 5.92 7.79 1.47
N VAL A 11 6.14 7.67 0.16
CA VAL A 11 6.29 6.37 -0.51
C VAL A 11 7.71 5.86 -0.26
N VAL A 12 7.84 4.61 0.17
CA VAL A 12 9.13 3.95 0.44
C VAL A 12 9.54 3.07 -0.73
N LYS A 13 8.56 2.41 -1.38
CA LYS A 13 8.82 1.47 -2.46
C LYS A 13 7.65 1.39 -3.41
N VAL A 14 7.94 1.22 -4.69
CA VAL A 14 6.95 0.88 -5.71
C VAL A 14 7.46 -0.29 -6.53
N LYS A 15 6.63 -1.32 -6.70
CA LYS A 15 6.82 -2.36 -7.71
C LYS A 15 5.62 -2.37 -8.65
N LYS A 16 5.87 -2.72 -9.91
CA LYS A 16 4.83 -2.85 -10.94
C LYS A 16 4.87 -4.26 -11.52
N GLN A 17 3.70 -4.83 -11.77
CA GLN A 17 3.56 -6.13 -12.41
C GLN A 17 2.44 -6.07 -13.45
N THR A 18 2.68 -6.66 -14.63
CA THR A 18 1.67 -6.79 -15.67
C THR A 18 0.76 -7.99 -15.37
N VAL A 19 -0.53 -7.74 -15.19
CA VAL A 19 -1.57 -8.77 -14.92
C VAL A 19 -2.90 -8.32 -15.51
N ALA A 20 -3.11 -8.57 -16.81
CA ALA A 20 -4.30 -8.09 -17.55
C ALA A 20 -4.63 -6.62 -17.22
N GLY A 21 -3.59 -5.79 -17.15
CA GLY A 21 -3.56 -4.50 -16.47
C GLY A 21 -2.19 -4.29 -15.84
N THR A 22 -2.08 -3.29 -14.96
CA THR A 22 -0.91 -3.10 -14.10
C THR A 22 -1.34 -3.23 -12.66
N MET A 23 -0.70 -4.15 -11.93
CA MET A 23 -0.76 -4.20 -10.47
C MET A 23 0.41 -3.38 -9.91
N HIS A 24 0.09 -2.36 -9.13
CA HIS A 24 1.04 -1.55 -8.39
C HIS A 24 1.08 -2.03 -6.94
N TYR A 25 2.27 -2.37 -6.46
CA TYR A 25 2.54 -2.67 -5.05
C TYR A 25 3.29 -1.48 -4.48
N ILE A 26 2.63 -0.70 -3.64
CA ILE A 26 3.14 0.58 -3.12
C ILE A 26 3.33 0.41 -1.61
N THR A 27 4.57 0.44 -1.15
CA THR A 27 4.87 0.51 0.28
C THR A 27 4.95 1.97 0.69
N ILE A 28 4.10 2.37 1.63
CA ILE A 28 4.05 3.73 2.19
C ILE A 28 4.45 3.70 3.65
N ARG A 29 5.09 4.79 4.11
CA ARG A 29 5.27 5.08 5.52
C ARG A 29 4.13 5.95 6.00
N VAL A 30 3.53 5.56 7.12
CA VAL A 30 2.45 6.29 7.78
C VAL A 30 2.76 6.47 9.26
N THR A 31 2.18 7.51 9.85
CA THR A 31 2.12 7.68 11.31
C THR A 31 0.72 7.28 11.78
N GLU A 32 0.65 6.32 12.70
CA GLU A 32 -0.58 5.82 13.32
C GLU A 32 -0.44 5.94 14.84
N GLY A 33 -1.25 6.81 15.47
CA GLY A 33 -1.16 7.04 16.92
C GLY A 33 0.22 7.54 17.39
N GLY A 34 0.93 8.28 16.54
CA GLY A 34 2.30 8.77 16.83
C GLY A 34 3.43 7.77 16.53
N ALA A 35 3.11 6.52 16.15
CA ALA A 35 4.10 5.52 15.77
C ALA A 35 4.23 5.41 14.24
N LYS A 36 5.47 5.35 13.73
CA LYS A 36 5.73 5.14 12.30
C LYS A 36 5.58 3.66 11.94
N LYS A 37 4.79 3.39 10.91
CA LYS A 37 4.51 2.04 10.39
C LYS A 37 4.62 2.02 8.87
N LEU A 38 4.83 0.83 8.31
CA LEU A 38 4.83 0.61 6.87
C LEU A 38 3.57 -0.13 6.46
N TYR A 39 2.90 0.33 5.42
CA TYR A 39 1.76 -0.36 4.82
C TYR A 39 2.06 -0.65 3.36
N GLU A 40 1.64 -1.82 2.87
CA GLU A 40 1.65 -2.15 1.46
C GLU A 40 0.22 -2.04 0.89
N ALA A 41 0.08 -1.22 -0.14
CA ALA A 41 -1.12 -1.09 -0.94
C ALA A 41 -0.95 -1.86 -2.24
N LYS A 42 -1.94 -2.69 -2.59
CA LYS A 42 -2.05 -3.35 -3.90
C LYS A 42 -3.13 -2.66 -4.71
N VAL A 43 -2.75 -1.99 -5.79
CA VAL A 43 -3.67 -1.24 -6.64
C VAL A 43 -3.67 -1.84 -8.04
N TRP A 44 -4.83 -2.31 -8.49
CA TRP A 44 -5.00 -2.81 -9.85
C TRP A 44 -5.55 -1.71 -10.75
N GLU A 45 -4.87 -1.47 -11.86
CA GLU A 45 -5.23 -0.45 -12.84
C GLU A 45 -5.34 -1.08 -14.23
N LYS A 46 -6.44 -0.77 -14.93
CA LYS A 46 -6.64 -1.10 -16.35
C LYS A 46 -7.02 0.19 -17.07
N PRO A 47 -6.04 0.89 -17.68
CA PRO A 47 -6.28 2.21 -18.26
C PRO A 47 -7.35 2.21 -19.36
N TRP A 48 -7.40 1.14 -20.17
CA TRP A 48 -8.36 0.98 -21.26
C TRP A 48 -9.81 0.80 -20.80
N GLU A 49 -10.04 0.46 -19.52
CA GLU A 49 -11.38 0.34 -18.92
C GLU A 49 -11.69 1.50 -17.97
N ASN A 50 -10.79 2.50 -17.85
CA ASN A 50 -10.84 3.53 -16.79
C ASN A 50 -11.00 2.91 -15.39
N PHE A 51 -10.44 1.72 -15.17
CA PHE A 51 -10.59 0.97 -13.94
C PHE A 51 -9.37 1.17 -13.04
N LYS A 52 -9.63 1.48 -11.76
CA LYS A 52 -8.63 1.53 -10.70
C LYS A 52 -9.26 1.08 -9.39
N LYS A 53 -8.66 0.07 -8.76
CA LYS A 53 -9.18 -0.51 -7.51
C LYS A 53 -8.04 -0.82 -6.54
N LEU A 54 -8.24 -0.46 -5.28
CA LEU A 54 -7.43 -0.94 -4.16
C LEU A 54 -7.88 -2.36 -3.83
N GLU A 55 -7.02 -3.34 -4.09
CA GLU A 55 -7.29 -4.75 -3.80
C GLU A 55 -6.93 -5.11 -2.36
N GLU A 56 -5.83 -4.56 -1.85
CA GLU A 56 -5.37 -4.82 -0.47
C GLU A 56 -4.67 -3.59 0.09
N PHE A 57 -4.83 -3.36 1.39
CA PHE A 57 -4.07 -2.38 2.15
C PHE A 57 -3.78 -2.97 3.52
N LYS A 58 -2.50 -3.26 3.80
CA LYS A 58 -2.12 -3.98 5.02
C LYS A 58 -0.81 -3.50 5.61
N LEU A 59 -0.67 -3.65 6.91
CA LEU A 59 0.59 -3.46 7.62
C LEU A 59 1.62 -4.43 7.03
N VAL A 60 2.81 -3.92 6.72
CA VAL A 60 3.98 -4.74 6.47
C VAL A 60 4.52 -5.10 7.84
N GLU A 61 4.33 -6.34 8.28
CA GLU A 61 4.95 -6.82 9.52
C GLU A 61 6.47 -6.60 9.41
N ASP A 62 7.07 -6.04 10.45
CA ASP A 62 8.52 -6.00 10.56
C ASP A 62 9.00 -7.44 10.48
N VAL A 63 9.71 -7.78 9.41
CA VAL A 63 10.41 -9.07 9.33
C VAL A 63 11.33 -9.09 10.54
N PRO A 64 11.21 -10.05 11.47
CA PRO A 64 12.13 -10.10 12.59
C PRO A 64 13.53 -10.21 11.99
N SER A 65 14.38 -9.25 12.34
CA SER A 65 15.80 -9.27 12.01
C SER A 65 16.35 -10.63 12.44
N ALA A 66 16.68 -11.47 11.46
CA ALA A 66 17.43 -12.70 11.69
C ALA A 66 18.86 -12.36 12.15
#